data_AF-A0A1M7B9R9-F1
#
_entry.id   AF-A0A1M7B9R9-F1
#
_cell.length_a   1.000
_cell.length_b   1.000
_cell.length_c   1.000
_cell.angle_alpha   90.00
_cell.angle_beta   90.00
_cell.angle_gamma   90.00
#
_symmetry.space_group_name_H-M   'P 1'
#
loop_
_entity.id
_entity.type
_entity.pdbx_description
1 polymer ?
#
loop_
_entity_poly.entity_id
_entity_poly.type
_entity_poly.pdbx_seq_one_letter_code
_entity_poly.pdbx_strand_id
1 'polypeptide(L)'
;MIGCECLVAMTQEFVSFLGERLDHDKRLMSDLAHLQTPGHARSFRGGFFDTARQDYGEETRQLTVLCVDGLSDAATEMQDRTEETLAVAFGGMTDKAASKTAEAS
;
A
#
# COMPACT_ATOMS: atom_id res chain seq x y z
N MET A 1 0.54 16.11 1.97
CA MET A 1 1.70 15.22 2.10
C MET A 1 1.24 13.77 1.96
N ILE A 2 0.41 13.48 0.94
CA ILE A 2 -0.50 12.31 0.93
C ILE A 2 0.19 11.02 0.47
N GLY A 3 1.35 11.13 -0.22
CA GLY A 3 2.14 9.96 -0.62
C GLY A 3 3.03 9.37 0.49
N CYS A 4 3.39 10.15 1.51
CA CYS A 4 4.37 9.71 2.50
C CYS A 4 3.79 8.70 3.50
N GLU A 5 2.54 8.85 3.91
CA GLU A 5 1.91 7.96 4.89
C GLU A 5 1.65 6.56 4.31
N CYS A 6 1.16 6.49 3.06
CA CYS A 6 1.00 5.23 2.33
C CYS A 6 2.35 4.52 2.13
N LEU A 7 3.40 5.25 1.73
CA LEU A 7 4.74 4.67 1.60
C LEU A 7 5.31 4.15 2.93
N VAL A 8 5.05 4.86 4.03
CA VAL A 8 5.45 4.42 5.37
C VAL A 8 4.71 3.14 5.77
N ALA A 9 3.39 3.08 5.54
CA ALA A 9 2.58 1.88 5.82
C ALA A 9 3.06 0.67 5.00
N MET A 10 3.26 0.84 3.69
CA MET A 10 3.79 -0.22 2.83
C MET A 10 5.19 -0.69 3.28
N THR A 11 6.05 0.24 3.71
CA THR A 11 7.38 -0.11 4.21
C THR A 11 7.30 -0.91 5.51
N GLN A 12 6.38 -0.54 6.41
CA GLN A 12 6.17 -1.25 7.67
C GLN A 12 5.68 -2.68 7.44
N GLU A 13 4.68 -2.86 6.57
CA GLU A 13 4.16 -4.19 6.20
C GLU A 13 5.27 -5.06 5.57
N PHE A 14 6.02 -4.50 4.61
CA PHE A 14 7.10 -5.23 3.96
C PHE A 14 8.21 -5.65 4.93
N VAL A 15 8.58 -4.78 5.89
CA VAL A 15 9.57 -5.11 6.92
C VAL A 15 9.04 -6.20 7.87
N SER A 16 7.75 -6.14 8.23
CA SER A 16 7.10 -7.17 9.05
C SER A 16 7.15 -8.54 8.36
N PHE A 17 6.74 -8.59 7.09
CA PHE A 17 6.81 -9.78 6.26
C PHE A 17 8.24 -10.35 6.16
N LEU A 18 9.25 -9.51 5.93
CA LEU A 18 10.65 -9.96 5.89
C LEU A 18 11.10 -10.56 7.22
N GLY A 19 10.62 -10.03 8.35
CA GLY A 19 10.86 -10.59 9.68
C GLY A 19 10.28 -12.00 9.83
N GLU A 20 9.01 -12.17 9.46
CA GLU A 20 8.34 -13.48 9.53
C GLU A 20 9.00 -14.51 8.61
N ARG A 21 9.35 -14.10 7.38
CA ARG A 21 10.04 -14.96 6.41
C ARG A 21 11.42 -15.38 6.91
N LEU A 22 12.18 -14.44 7.49
CA LEU A 22 13.48 -14.76 8.08
C LEU A 22 13.35 -15.78 9.21
N ASP A 23 12.33 -15.67 10.07
CA ASP A 23 12.11 -16.62 11.14
C ASP A 23 11.66 -18.00 10.62
N HIS A 24 10.90 -18.04 9.53
CA HIS A 24 10.59 -19.29 8.84
C HIS A 24 11.86 -19.93 8.26
N ASP A 25 12.70 -19.14 7.58
CA ASP A 25 13.95 -19.61 6.99
C ASP A 25 14.91 -20.15 8.04
N LYS A 26 15.01 -19.52 9.22
CA LYS A 26 15.81 -20.04 10.35
C LYS A 26 15.33 -21.41 10.82
N ARG A 27 14.02 -21.60 10.99
CA ARG A 27 13.45 -22.90 11.38
C ARG A 27 13.76 -23.96 10.34
N LEU A 28 13.57 -23.61 9.08
CA LEU A 28 13.84 -24.50 7.95
C LEU A 28 15.33 -24.90 7.86
N MET A 29 16.25 -23.96 8.09
CA MET A 29 17.69 -24.26 8.17
C MET A 29 18.03 -25.15 9.36
N SER A 30 17.37 -24.94 10.51
CA SER A 30 17.49 -25.84 11.66
C SER A 30 17.04 -27.25 11.28
N ASP A 31 15.87 -27.41 10.66
CA ASP A 31 15.36 -28.73 10.26
C ASP A 31 16.29 -29.42 9.25
N LEU A 32 16.85 -28.67 8.29
CA LEU A 32 17.85 -29.15 7.35
C LEU A 32 19.12 -29.66 8.04
N ALA A 33 19.60 -28.97 9.09
CA ALA A 33 20.79 -29.36 9.82
C ALA A 33 20.62 -30.71 10.55
N HIS A 34 19.38 -31.11 10.85
CA HIS A 34 19.07 -32.39 11.51
C HIS A 34 18.82 -33.54 10.51
N LEU A 35 18.76 -33.27 9.20
CA LEU A 35 18.58 -34.32 8.19
C LEU A 35 19.88 -35.11 7.98
N GLN A 36 19.83 -36.42 8.28
CA GLN A 36 20.96 -37.33 8.07
C GLN A 36 21.01 -37.95 6.66
N THR A 37 19.98 -37.75 5.84
CA THR A 37 19.85 -38.37 4.51
C THR A 37 19.83 -37.34 3.37
N PRO A 38 20.80 -37.39 2.43
CA PRO A 38 20.90 -36.43 1.32
C PRO A 38 19.66 -36.35 0.40
N GLY A 39 18.92 -37.46 0.26
CA GLY A 39 17.71 -37.50 -0.56
C GLY A 39 16.58 -36.61 -0.02
N HIS A 40 16.45 -36.50 1.30
CA HIS A 40 15.45 -35.64 1.93
C HIS A 40 15.80 -34.15 1.76
N ALA A 41 17.09 -33.79 1.76
CA ALA A 41 17.53 -32.41 1.58
C ALA A 41 17.07 -31.81 0.23
N ARG A 42 17.02 -32.61 -0.85
CA ARG A 42 16.55 -32.14 -2.17
C ARG A 42 15.05 -31.84 -2.19
N SER A 43 14.23 -32.72 -1.60
CA SER A 43 12.78 -32.51 -1.51
C SER A 43 12.47 -31.33 -0.60
N PHE A 44 13.20 -31.18 0.51
CA PHE A 44 13.06 -30.06 1.44
C PHE A 44 13.39 -28.72 0.78
N ARG A 45 14.43 -28.68 -0.06
CA ARG A 45 14.80 -27.49 -0.83
C ARG A 45 13.75 -27.12 -1.88
N GLY A 46 13.08 -28.10 -2.48
CA GLY A 46 11.96 -27.86 -3.39
C GLY A 46 10.78 -27.20 -2.66
N GLY A 47 10.35 -27.79 -1.53
CA GLY A 47 9.30 -27.23 -0.69
C GLY A 47 9.62 -25.81 -0.22
N PHE A 48 10.87 -25.54 0.16
CA PHE A 48 11.32 -24.19 0.50
C PHE A 48 11.04 -23.17 -0.60
N PHE A 49 11.44 -23.45 -1.84
CA PHE A 49 11.24 -22.50 -2.94
C PHE A 49 9.77 -22.33 -3.30
N ASP A 50 8.97 -23.39 -3.21
CA ASP A 50 7.53 -23.31 -3.44
C ASP A 50 6.84 -22.45 -2.38
N THR A 51 7.14 -22.67 -1.10
CA THR A 51 6.63 -21.85 0.01
C THR A 51 7.10 -20.41 -0.11
N ALA A 52 8.40 -20.17 -0.34
CA ALA A 52 8.93 -18.81 -0.52
C ALA A 52 8.22 -18.10 -1.68
N ARG A 53 8.08 -18.76 -2.83
CA ARG A 53 7.39 -18.19 -3.99
C ARG A 53 5.95 -17.83 -3.67
N GLN A 54 5.24 -18.68 -2.93
CA GLN A 54 3.86 -18.42 -2.52
C GLN A 54 3.78 -17.23 -1.56
N ASP A 55 4.62 -17.20 -0.53
CA ASP A 55 4.64 -16.14 0.48
C ASP A 55 4.95 -14.78 -0.16
N TYR A 56 6.01 -14.69 -0.98
CA TYR A 56 6.36 -13.45 -1.69
C TYR A 56 5.28 -13.04 -2.70
N GLY A 57 4.61 -14.00 -3.32
CA GLY A 57 3.51 -13.73 -4.24
C GLY A 57 2.30 -13.11 -3.53
N GLU A 58 1.95 -13.66 -2.37
CA GLU A 58 0.85 -13.15 -1.54
C GLU A 58 1.17 -11.78 -0.95
N GLU A 59 2.39 -11.58 -0.44
CA GLU A 59 2.83 -10.27 0.05
C GLU A 59 2.78 -9.21 -1.05
N THR A 60 3.30 -9.53 -2.24
CA THR A 60 3.26 -8.62 -3.39
C THR A 60 1.82 -8.24 -3.75
N ARG A 61 0.89 -9.20 -3.68
CA ARG A 61 -0.54 -8.96 -3.89
C ARG A 61 -1.10 -7.99 -2.85
N GLN A 62 -0.80 -8.19 -1.57
CA GLN A 62 -1.28 -7.35 -0.48
C GLN A 62 -0.75 -5.91 -0.58
N LEU A 63 0.55 -5.74 -0.83
CA LEU A 63 1.17 -4.44 -1.06
C LEU A 63 0.59 -3.72 -2.29
N THR A 64 0.24 -4.47 -3.34
CA THR A 64 -0.41 -3.91 -4.53
C THR A 64 -1.80 -3.37 -4.19
N VAL A 65 -2.60 -4.10 -3.39
CA VAL A 65 -3.91 -3.65 -2.94
C VAL A 65 -3.79 -2.35 -2.14
N LEU A 66 -2.91 -2.32 -1.13
CA LEU A 66 -2.62 -1.12 -0.33
C LEU A 66 -2.24 0.10 -1.20
N CYS A 67 -1.44 -0.12 -2.24
CA CYS A 67 -1.04 0.94 -3.16
C CYS A 67 -2.22 1.45 -3.99
N VAL A 68 -3.04 0.56 -4.55
CA VAL A 68 -4.22 0.93 -5.36
C VAL A 68 -5.24 1.67 -4.51
N ASP A 69 -5.52 1.18 -3.30
CA ASP A 69 -6.47 1.81 -2.38
C ASP A 69 -5.98 3.22 -1.98
N GLY A 70 -4.70 3.36 -1.60
CA GLY A 70 -4.12 4.65 -1.26
C GLY A 70 -4.09 5.65 -2.44
N LEU A 71 -3.89 5.17 -3.67
CA LEU A 71 -3.99 6.01 -4.87
C LEU A 71 -5.43 6.45 -5.14
N SER A 72 -6.41 5.57 -4.93
CA SER A 72 -7.83 5.86 -5.11
C SER A 72 -8.32 6.90 -4.10
N ASP A 73 -7.91 6.78 -2.84
CA ASP A 73 -8.25 7.74 -1.79
C ASP A 73 -7.63 9.12 -2.09
N ALA A 74 -6.36 9.15 -2.49
CA ALA A 74 -5.69 10.39 -2.88
C ALA A 74 -6.36 11.05 -4.11
N ALA A 75 -6.82 10.26 -5.08
CA ALA A 75 -7.52 10.77 -6.26
C ALA A 75 -8.89 11.37 -5.89
N THR A 76 -9.66 10.67 -5.03
CA THR A 76 -10.95 11.15 -4.53
C THR A 76 -10.78 12.46 -3.76
N GLU A 77 -9.82 12.54 -2.84
CA GLU A 77 -9.57 13.76 -2.07
C GLU A 77 -9.14 14.94 -2.97
N MET A 78 -8.35 14.67 -4.00
CA MET A 78 -7.98 15.70 -4.99
C MET A 78 -9.19 16.21 -5.77
N GLN A 79 -10.12 15.32 -6.12
CA GLN A 79 -11.36 15.69 -6.78
C GLN A 79 -12.21 16.57 -5.86
N ASP A 80 -12.42 16.16 -4.60
CA ASP A 80 -13.19 16.91 -3.61
C ASP A 80 -12.63 18.33 -3.41
N ARG A 81 -11.30 18.47 -3.27
CA ARG A 81 -10.66 19.78 -3.14
C ARG A 81 -10.79 20.65 -4.39
N THR A 82 -10.80 20.03 -5.56
CA THR A 82 -10.99 20.76 -6.83
C THR A 82 -12.43 21.27 -6.94
N GLU A 83 -13.40 20.42 -6.59
CA GLU A 83 -14.82 20.79 -6.54
C GLU A 83 -15.07 21.90 -5.51
N GLU A 84 -14.49 21.80 -4.31
CA GLU A 84 -14.54 22.86 -3.29
C GLU A 84 -13.95 24.18 -3.81
N THR A 85 -12.78 24.13 -4.45
CA THR A 85 -12.12 25.32 -5.00
C THR A 85 -12.97 25.98 -6.09
N LEU A 86 -13.57 25.18 -6.98
CA LEU A 86 -14.48 25.67 -8.01
C LEU A 86 -15.74 26.28 -7.40
N ALA A 87 -16.34 25.62 -6.41
CA ALA A 87 -17.52 26.12 -5.71
C ALA A 87 -17.26 27.48 -5.04
N VAL A 88 -16.10 27.65 -4.38
CA VAL A 88 -15.71 28.94 -3.79
C VAL A 88 -15.46 30.01 -4.85
N ALA A 89 -14.76 29.67 -5.94
CA ALA A 89 -14.45 30.62 -7.01
C ALA A 89 -15.72 31.12 -7.75
N PHE A 90 -16.64 30.22 -8.08
CA PHE A 90 -17.87 30.57 -8.78
C PHE A 90 -18.97 31.11 -7.85
N GLY A 91 -19.10 30.58 -6.63
CA GLY A 91 -20.02 31.09 -5.61
C GLY A 91 -19.66 32.51 -5.15
N GLY A 92 -18.37 32.80 -5.02
CA GLY A 92 -17.87 34.15 -4.73
C GLY A 92 -18.05 35.15 -5.88
N MET A 93 -18.10 34.68 -7.13
CA MET A 93 -18.43 35.52 -8.29
C MET A 93 -19.92 35.92 -8.30
N THR A 94 -20.82 35.02 -7.93
CA THR A 94 -22.26 35.32 -7.86
C THR A 94 -22.61 36.30 -6.74
N ASP A 95 -21.98 36.19 -5.57
CA ASP A 95 -22.20 37.14 -4.46
C ASP A 95 -21.66 38.55 -4.78
N LYS A 96 -20.50 38.64 -5.44
CA LYS A 96 -19.95 39.94 -5.87
C LYS A 96 -20.79 40.62 -6.96
N ALA A 97 -21.45 39.86 -7.83
CA ALA A 97 -22.35 40.38 -8.84
C ALA A 97 -23.69 40.86 -8.24
N ALA A 98 -24.23 40.14 -7.25
CA ALA A 98 -25.44 40.53 -6.53
C ALA A 98 -25.22 41.81 -5.69
N SER A 99 -24.09 41.91 -4.97
CA SER A 99 -23.73 43.08 -4.16
C SER A 99 -23.57 44.36 -5.02
N LYS A 100 -22.95 44.28 -6.20
CA LYS A 100 -22.79 45.44 -7.10
C LYS A 100 -24.09 45.92 -7.74
N THR A 101 -25.11 45.07 -7.81
CA THR A 101 -26.42 45.43 -8.36
C THR A 101 -27.31 46.07 -7.28
N ALA A 102 -27.12 45.68 -6.02
CA ALA A 102 -27.84 46.24 -4.88
C ALA A 102 -27.34 47.63 -4.43
N GLU A 103 -26.06 47.96 -4.62
CA GLU A 103 -25.51 49.30 -4.31
C GLU A 103 -25.73 50.33 -5.42
N ALA A 104 -26.27 49.93 -6.57
CA ALA A 104 -26.57 50.81 -7.72
C ALA A 104 -28.06 51.23 -7.81
N SER A 105 -28.86 50.94 -6.79
CA SER A 105 -30.27 51.39 -6.62
C SER A 105 -30.39 52.32 -5.41
#